data_AF-A0A8T4X5C6-F1
#
_entry.id   AF-A0A8T4X5C6-F1
#
_cell.length_a   1.000
_cell.length_b   1.000
_cell.length_c   1.000
_cell.angle_alpha   90.00
_cell.angle_beta   90.00
_cell.angle_gamma   90.00
#
_symmetry.space_group_name_H-M   'P 1'
#
loop_
_entity.id
_entity.type
_entity.pdbx_description
1 polymer ?
#
loop_
_entity_poly.entity_id
_entity_poly.type
_entity_poly.pdbx_seq_one_letter_code
_entity_poly.pdbx_strand_id
1 'polypeptide(L)' 'MPHKASQSLTDLDDLCPMCGRANEKHSSEEQSRCSKKAIELGIMRYCEFCGLTKPAKGMHDRCSKCDEKYPFSNH' A
#
# COMPACT_ATOMS: atom_id res chain seq x y z
N MET A 1 18.79 33.18 -4.59
CA MET A 1 18.29 31.83 -4.22
C MET A 1 17.06 31.54 -5.08
N PRO A 2 17.07 30.55 -5.99
CA PRO A 2 15.84 30.16 -6.68
C PRO A 2 15.17 29.00 -5.92
N HIS A 3 13.92 29.25 -5.52
CA HIS A 3 13.02 28.24 -4.96
C HIS A 3 12.62 27.31 -6.12
N LYS A 4 13.08 26.07 -6.06
CA LYS A 4 12.77 25.04 -7.05
C LYS A 4 11.36 24.52 -6.75
N ALA A 5 10.43 24.81 -7.66
CA ALA A 5 9.12 24.17 -7.70
C ALA A 5 9.31 22.65 -7.85
N SER A 6 9.11 21.90 -6.75
CA SER A 6 8.90 20.46 -6.83
C SER A 6 7.41 20.24 -7.02
N GLN A 7 7.04 19.96 -8.27
CA GLN A 7 5.69 19.58 -8.67
C GLN A 7 5.22 18.39 -7.84
N SER A 8 3.99 18.52 -7.33
CA SER A 8 3.26 17.56 -6.52
C SER A 8 3.12 16.21 -7.24
N LEU A 9 3.81 15.20 -6.75
CA LEU A 9 3.76 13.80 -7.21
C LEU A 9 2.81 12.94 -6.34
N THR A 10 1.82 13.56 -5.68
CA THR A 10 1.07 12.91 -4.59
C THR A 10 -0.37 12.51 -4.95
N ASP A 11 -0.86 12.77 -6.17
CA ASP A 11 -2.28 12.54 -6.50
C ASP A 11 -2.58 11.08 -6.91
N LEU A 12 -1.60 10.38 -7.50
CA LEU A 12 -1.78 8.99 -7.95
C LEU A 12 -1.52 7.95 -6.85
N ASP A 13 -0.80 8.32 -5.79
CA ASP A 13 -0.51 7.43 -4.65
C ASP A 13 -1.70 7.38 -3.66
N ASP A 14 -2.64 8.33 -3.74
CA ASP A 14 -3.82 8.35 -2.86
C ASP A 14 -4.99 7.53 -3.40
N LEU A 15 -4.95 7.04 -4.64
CA LEU A 15 -6.04 6.21 -5.16
C LEU A 15 -5.97 4.78 -4.62
N CYS A 16 -7.10 4.29 -4.12
CA CYS A 16 -7.21 2.92 -3.68
C CYS A 16 -7.11 1.97 -4.88
N PRO A 17 -6.14 1.03 -4.90
CA PRO A 17 -5.93 0.13 -6.03
C PRO A 17 -7.07 -0.87 -6.23
N MET A 18 -8.03 -0.95 -5.30
CA MET A 18 -9.18 -1.86 -5.38
C MET A 18 -10.43 -1.26 -6.01
N CYS A 19 -10.70 0.02 -5.76
CA CYS A 19 -11.92 0.66 -6.23
C CYS A 19 -11.67 1.93 -7.06
N GLY A 20 -10.41 2.36 -7.18
CA GLY A 20 -10.03 3.55 -7.95
C GLY A 20 -10.50 4.88 -7.35
N ARG A 21 -11.04 4.87 -6.13
CA ARG A 21 -11.43 6.09 -5.39
C ARG A 21 -10.28 6.54 -4.49
N ALA A 22 -10.20 7.83 -4.21
CA ALA A 22 -9.23 8.38 -3.26
C ALA A 22 -9.36 7.71 -1.88
N ASN A 23 -8.23 7.48 -1.20
CA ASN A 23 -8.20 6.86 0.12
C ASN A 23 -8.96 7.72 1.14
N GLU A 24 -8.93 9.04 1.00
CA GLU A 24 -9.74 9.97 1.81
C GLU A 24 -11.26 9.77 1.68
N LYS A 25 -11.73 9.20 0.57
CA LYS A 25 -13.16 8.90 0.34
C LYS A 25 -13.59 7.60 1.03
N HIS A 26 -12.66 6.81 1.55
CA HIS A 26 -12.97 5.57 2.24
C HIS A 26 -13.33 5.85 3.69
N SER A 27 -14.46 5.30 4.14
CA SER A 27 -14.65 5.07 5.57
C SER A 27 -13.64 4.03 6.06
N SER A 28 -13.32 4.02 7.37
CA SER A 28 -12.36 3.07 7.95
C SER A 28 -12.67 1.61 7.61
N GLU A 29 -13.96 1.27 7.51
CA GLU A 29 -14.44 -0.06 7.15
C GLU A 29 -14.24 -0.39 5.66
N GLU A 30 -14.50 0.58 4.77
CA GLU A 30 -14.23 0.47 3.32
C GLU A 30 -12.73 0.34 3.05
N GLN A 31 -11.91 1.11 3.77
CA GLN A 31 -10.45 1.08 3.66
C GLN A 31 -9.90 -0.28 4.10
N SER A 32 -10.44 -0.83 5.20
CA SER A 32 -10.08 -2.16 5.70
C SER A 32 -10.46 -3.26 4.69
N ARG A 33 -11.66 -3.19 4.11
CA ARG A 33 -12.12 -4.12 3.07
C ARG A 33 -11.24 -4.06 1.82
N CYS A 34 -10.95 -2.86 1.32
CA CYS A 34 -10.13 -2.69 0.14
C CYS A 34 -8.68 -3.14 0.40
N SER A 35 -8.10 -2.78 1.54
CA SER A 35 -6.75 -3.22 1.90
C SER A 35 -6.66 -4.74 1.99
N LYS A 36 -7.64 -5.37 2.66
CA LYS A 36 -7.70 -6.83 2.76
C LYS A 36 -7.79 -7.50 1.39
N LYS A 37 -8.68 -7.01 0.52
CA LYS A 37 -8.84 -7.56 -0.84
C LYS A 37 -7.58 -7.35 -1.70
N ALA A 38 -6.89 -6.22 -1.54
CA ALA A 38 -5.62 -5.96 -2.21
C ALA A 38 -4.51 -6.91 -1.75
N ILE A 39 -4.50 -7.27 -0.46
CA ILE A 39 -3.55 -8.25 0.10
C ILE A 39 -3.88 -9.65 -0.41
N GLU A 40 -5.16 -10.05 -0.40
CA GLU A 40 -5.62 -11.33 -0.94
C GLU A 40 -5.27 -11.51 -2.43
N LEU A 41 -5.37 -10.45 -3.22
CA LEU A 41 -4.98 -10.46 -4.64
C LEU A 41 -3.47 -10.32 -4.86
N GLY A 42 -2.67 -10.16 -3.80
CA GLY A 42 -1.22 -9.97 -3.90
C GLY A 42 -0.81 -8.63 -4.51
N ILE A 43 -1.71 -7.66 -4.60
CA ILE A 43 -1.44 -6.28 -5.07
C ILE A 43 -0.76 -5.47 -3.97
N MET A 44 -1.16 -5.70 -2.71
CA MET A 44 -0.52 -5.12 -1.52
C MET A 44 0.03 -6.19 -0.60
N ARG A 45 0.97 -5.80 0.26
CA ARG A 45 1.58 -6.62 1.31
C ARG A 45 1.37 -5.94 2.65
N TYR A 46 0.86 -6.69 3.62
CA TYR A 46 0.71 -6.26 5.00
C TYR A 46 1.72 -6.95 5.89
N CYS A 47 2.41 -6.18 6.73
CA CYS A 47 3.40 -6.70 7.65
C CYS A 47 2.75 -6.86 9.02
N GLU A 48 2.53 -8.10 9.44
CA GLU A 48 1.89 -8.40 10.72
C GLU A 48 2.72 -7.94 11.94
N PHE A 49 4.04 -7.79 11.77
CA PHE A 49 4.93 -7.34 12.84
C PHE A 49 4.86 -5.85 13.15
N CYS A 50 4.75 -5.01 12.11
CA CYS A 50 4.83 -3.56 12.28
C CYS A 50 3.60 -2.79 11.77
N GLY A 51 2.60 -3.51 11.25
CA GLY A 51 1.37 -2.95 10.69
C GLY A 51 1.53 -2.23 9.35
N LEU A 52 2.73 -2.28 8.74
CA LEU A 52 2.99 -1.54 7.50
C LEU A 52 2.33 -2.25 6.31
N THR A 53 1.48 -1.51 5.60
CA THR A 53 0.92 -1.92 4.31
C THR A 53 1.66 -1.21 3.19
N LYS A 54 2.05 -1.93 2.14
CA LYS A 54 2.70 -1.34 0.96
C LYS A 54 2.32 -2.10 -0.32
N PRO A 55 2.52 -1.50 -1.51
CA PRO A 55 2.34 -2.21 -2.77
C PRO A 55 3.32 -3.39 -2.91
N ALA A 56 2.85 -4.52 -3.43
CA ALA A 56 3.70 -5.68 -3.69
C ALA A 56 4.63 -5.38 -4.87
N LYS A 57 5.95 -5.36 -4.63
CA LYS A 57 6.97 -5.07 -5.67
C LYS A 57 7.65 -6.31 -6.25
N GLY A 58 7.20 -7.52 -5.89
CA GLY A 58 7.72 -8.77 -6.45
C GLY A 58 7.69 -9.92 -5.45
N MET A 59 8.28 -11.04 -5.85
CA MET A 59 8.34 -12.25 -5.02
C MET A 59 9.12 -11.95 -3.74
N HIS A 60 10.35 -11.46 -3.81
CA HIS A 60 11.22 -11.24 -2.64
C HIS A 60 10.95 -9.95 -1.84
N ASP A 61 9.70 -9.50 -1.78
CA ASP A 61 9.37 -8.26 -1.10
C ASP A 61 9.56 -8.41 0.41
N ARG A 62 10.23 -7.42 1.04
CA ARG A 62 10.50 -7.39 2.49
C ARG A 62 9.96 -6.11 3.09
N CYS A 63 9.55 -6.14 4.34
CA CYS A 63 9.03 -4.95 5.00
C CYS A 63 10.14 -3.90 5.14
N SER A 64 9.96 -2.69 4.61
CA SER A 64 10.98 -1.64 4.70
C SER A 64 11.26 -1.15 6.12
N LYS A 65 10.40 -1.50 7.09
CA LYS A 65 10.50 -1.03 8.49
C LYS A 65 11.16 -2.04 9.42
N CYS A 66 10.83 -3.32 9.30
CA CYS A 66 11.38 -4.38 10.16
C CYS A 66 12.24 -5.39 9.40
N ASP A 67 12.43 -5.21 8.08
CA ASP A 67 13.16 -6.11 7.17
C ASP A 67 12.64 -7.56 7.15
N GLU A 68 11.48 -7.81 7.79
CA GLU A 68 10.83 -9.12 7.81
C GLU A 68 10.38 -9.51 6.40
N LYS A 69 10.53 -10.79 6.07
CA LYS A 69 10.04 -11.30 4.77
C LYS A 69 8.53 -11.31 4.83
N TYR A 70 7.87 -10.71 3.84
CA TYR A 70 6.42 -10.86 3.77
C TYR A 70 6.10 -12.35 3.58
N PRO A 71 5.20 -12.92 4.38
CA PRO A 71 4.83 -14.31 4.21
C PRO A 71 4.31 -14.49 2.79
N PHE A 72 4.92 -15.42 2.06
CA PHE A 72 4.39 -15.87 0.78
C PHE A 72 3.14 -16.68 1.08
N SER A 73 1.97 -16.05 1.02
CA SER A 73 0.72 -16.78 0.90
C SER A 73 0.69 -17.45 -0.48
N ASN A 74 1.30 -18.63 -0.57
CA ASN A 74 1.16 -19.54 -1.69
C ASN A 74 -0.07 -20.42 -1.38
N HIS A 75 -1.25 -19.95 -1.78
CA HIS A 75 -2.48 -20.74 -1.70
C HIS A 75 -2.88 -21.18 -3.11
#